data_AF-A0A1I1DUE5-F1
#
_entry.id   AF-A0A1I1DUE5-F1
#
_cell.length_a   1.000
_cell.length_b   1.000
_cell.length_c   1.000
_cell.angle_alpha   90.00
_cell.angle_beta   90.00
_cell.angle_gamma   90.00
#
_symmetry.space_group_name_H-M   'P 1'
#
loop_
_entity.id
_entity.type
_entity.pdbx_description
1 polymer ?
#
loop_
_entity_poly.entity_id
_entity_poly.type
_entity_poly.pdbx_seq_one_letter_code
_entity_poly.pdbx_strand_id
1 'polypeptide(L)'
;MRKGSRRRAAQAFIVIALAVLGVLLPASAASAHASLVRSDPSDGAVLQVSPSTISFTFDETVTLTRKSVQVFDARGNPVPSEATGRDAVVTAALPPQLPQGTYVVVWRVVSADSHPIAGSIRFSVGTPSATVVAPQVVAADPALTRAISITAALNYLCLFLAGGVILFSLWVLDGITVGDKVRDRLTMARWLGACLAVFAAVNAGPMQGAEDLGLGMHGMGDDSALDLSLVGGSVVVLAAQVVGLAVAIFLPRWRTVATIGVIVAVVSPAWVGHSRSDGPEALTLPADVLHLLAGAVWFGGLVSLALTLGPLRARQHDAALVVSRFSTIGAAALGALTLTGVIASWRIVGSWSALVHTGYGRLLLVKIGIVAVVAAVAGFNRWRLVPGVAAAAADPGRRTAALRVHTAVWCEAALLVVVLGVTAFLTNLSPNQQPTPRPPDAARGRAVLTGTTGVTAAVSPGTVGRNTLTVQVQDAAGKPVAGYAAPAVALRSADVDLGEVPVHPTAAGTYTADVVLPEPGTWTVQVSVRLTRFENPVTSVEVQVR
;
A
#
# COMPACT_ATOMS: atom_id res chain seq x y z
N MET A 1 -14.63 -41.14 4.16
CA MET A 1 -13.42 -40.49 3.62
C MET A 1 -12.30 -40.63 4.63
N ARG A 2 -11.23 -41.35 4.27
CA ARG A 2 -10.11 -41.68 5.18
C ARG A 2 -9.44 -40.40 5.70
N LYS A 3 -9.06 -40.37 7.00
CA LYS A 3 -8.32 -39.29 7.70
C LYS A 3 -7.19 -38.66 6.87
N GLY A 4 -6.61 -39.39 5.92
CA GLY A 4 -5.56 -38.93 5.01
C GLY A 4 -5.94 -37.79 4.06
N SER A 5 -7.17 -37.69 3.55
CA SER A 5 -7.50 -36.62 2.58
C SER A 5 -7.66 -35.25 3.23
N ARG A 6 -8.17 -35.21 4.48
CA ARG A 6 -8.26 -33.98 5.28
C ARG A 6 -6.88 -33.50 5.71
N ARG A 7 -5.97 -34.42 6.07
CA ARG A 7 -4.57 -34.09 6.36
C ARG A 7 -3.87 -33.49 5.14
N ARG A 8 -4.02 -34.08 3.95
CA ARG A 8 -3.40 -33.57 2.72
C ARG A 8 -3.93 -32.19 2.31
N ALA A 9 -5.24 -31.94 2.44
CA ALA A 9 -5.81 -30.61 2.16
C ALA A 9 -5.35 -29.55 3.18
N ALA A 10 -5.29 -29.90 4.47
CA ALA A 10 -4.76 -29.00 5.51
C ALA A 10 -3.27 -28.72 5.31
N GLN A 11 -2.48 -29.73 4.93
CA GLN A 11 -1.07 -29.58 4.60
C GLN A 11 -0.87 -28.67 3.37
N ALA A 12 -1.67 -28.86 2.31
CA ALA A 12 -1.62 -27.99 1.14
C ALA A 12 -2.00 -26.53 1.49
N PHE A 13 -3.02 -26.33 2.32
CA PHE A 13 -3.39 -25.01 2.83
C PHE A 13 -2.27 -24.37 3.66
N ILE A 14 -1.65 -25.13 4.57
CA ILE A 14 -0.51 -24.66 5.36
C ILE A 14 0.67 -24.31 4.45
N VAL A 15 0.97 -25.12 3.44
CA VAL A 15 2.05 -24.84 2.48
C VAL A 15 1.76 -23.58 1.66
N ILE A 16 0.51 -23.38 1.20
CA ILE A 16 0.12 -22.15 0.50
C ILE A 16 0.18 -20.95 1.45
N ALA A 17 -0.33 -21.08 2.68
CA ALA A 17 -0.30 -20.01 3.67
C ALA A 17 1.15 -19.65 4.06
N LEU A 18 2.03 -20.64 4.23
CA LEU A 18 3.45 -20.44 4.50
C LEU A 18 4.21 -19.92 3.28
N ALA A 19 3.83 -20.30 2.07
CA ALA A 19 4.40 -19.74 0.84
C ALA A 19 3.99 -18.28 0.65
N VAL A 20 2.72 -17.95 0.90
CA VAL A 20 2.23 -16.56 0.92
C VAL A 20 2.94 -15.77 2.02
N LEU A 21 3.05 -16.32 3.24
CA LEU A 21 3.77 -15.69 4.35
C LEU A 21 5.26 -15.52 4.01
N GLY A 22 5.89 -16.50 3.36
CA GLY A 22 7.28 -16.45 2.91
C GLY A 22 7.53 -15.46 1.77
N VAL A 23 6.52 -15.13 0.96
CA VAL A 23 6.56 -14.04 -0.03
C VAL A 23 6.30 -12.67 0.62
N LEU A 24 5.54 -12.62 1.72
CA LEU A 24 5.31 -11.40 2.50
C LEU A 24 6.53 -11.05 3.38
N LEU A 25 7.37 -12.02 3.75
CA LEU A 25 8.47 -11.85 4.72
C LEU A 25 9.79 -11.19 4.19
N PRO A 26 10.05 -11.03 2.88
CA PRO A 26 11.17 -10.22 2.40
C PRO A 26 10.70 -9.07 1.52
N ALA A 27 9.45 -8.60 1.64
CA ALA A 27 9.07 -7.32 1.06
C ALA A 27 9.79 -6.21 1.85
N SER A 28 11.09 -6.05 1.59
CA SER A 28 11.84 -4.84 1.89
C SER A 28 10.96 -3.67 1.53
N ALA A 29 10.78 -2.74 2.47
CA ALA A 29 10.12 -1.46 2.23
C ALA A 29 10.87 -0.75 1.10
N ALA A 30 10.50 -1.04 -0.15
CA ALA A 30 10.98 -0.35 -1.32
C ALA A 30 10.06 0.86 -1.46
N SER A 31 10.61 2.03 -1.21
CA SER A 31 9.92 3.32 -1.31
C SER A 31 9.36 3.45 -2.73
N ALA A 32 8.05 3.41 -2.84
CA ALA A 32 7.33 3.21 -4.09
C ALA A 32 6.47 4.41 -4.47
N HIS A 33 6.40 5.42 -3.63
CA HIS A 33 5.40 6.48 -3.75
C HIS A 33 5.86 7.61 -4.68
N ALA A 34 4.92 8.48 -5.10
CA ALA A 34 5.15 9.74 -5.81
C ALA A 34 6.55 10.31 -5.58
N SER A 35 7.27 10.52 -6.67
CA SER A 35 8.63 11.04 -6.62
C SER A 35 8.66 12.51 -6.98
N LEU A 36 9.47 13.29 -6.25
CA LEU A 36 9.68 14.68 -6.59
C LEU A 36 10.50 14.75 -7.89
N VAL A 37 9.88 15.23 -8.96
CA VAL A 37 10.51 15.37 -10.29
C VAL A 37 11.33 16.64 -10.35
N ARG A 38 10.79 17.74 -9.83
CA ARG A 38 11.42 19.07 -9.88
C ARG A 38 10.98 19.93 -8.70
N SER A 39 11.89 20.77 -8.21
CA SER A 39 11.56 21.90 -7.35
C SER A 39 12.08 23.20 -7.91
N ASP A 40 11.41 24.29 -7.57
CA ASP A 40 11.88 25.66 -7.78
C ASP A 40 11.61 26.47 -6.51
N PRO A 41 12.64 26.92 -5.76
CA PRO A 41 14.07 26.75 -6.04
C PRO A 41 14.52 25.29 -6.08
N SER A 42 15.55 24.99 -6.87
CA SER A 42 16.16 23.66 -6.86
C SER A 42 16.85 23.38 -5.52
N ASP A 43 16.96 22.12 -5.12
CA ASP A 43 17.73 21.76 -3.93
C ASP A 43 19.18 22.26 -4.03
N GLY A 44 19.67 22.89 -2.96
CA GLY A 44 20.98 23.55 -2.89
C GLY A 44 21.08 24.92 -3.57
N ALA A 45 19.99 25.46 -4.14
CA ALA A 45 20.04 26.75 -4.85
C ALA A 45 20.48 27.90 -3.93
N VAL A 46 21.29 28.82 -4.48
CA VAL A 46 21.68 30.07 -3.82
C VAL A 46 21.13 31.23 -4.64
N LEU A 47 20.14 31.92 -4.08
CA LEU A 47 19.38 32.99 -4.74
C LEU A 47 19.91 34.35 -4.31
N GLN A 48 20.05 35.27 -5.27
CA GLN A 48 20.42 36.65 -4.98
C GLN A 48 19.26 37.44 -4.36
N VAL A 49 18.03 37.04 -4.66
CA VAL A 49 16.80 37.70 -4.22
C VAL A 49 15.89 36.67 -3.57
N SER A 50 15.15 37.09 -2.54
CA SER A 50 14.13 36.27 -1.89
C SER A 50 13.09 35.80 -2.92
N PRO A 51 12.81 34.49 -3.02
CA PRO A 51 11.71 34.00 -3.83
C PRO A 51 10.37 34.36 -3.17
N SER A 52 9.36 34.67 -3.98
CA SER A 52 7.98 34.88 -3.49
C SER A 52 7.22 33.56 -3.31
N THR A 53 7.67 32.50 -3.97
CA THR A 53 7.05 31.17 -3.92
C THR A 53 8.10 30.06 -3.98
N ILE A 54 7.73 28.89 -3.47
CA ILE A 54 8.41 27.61 -3.73
C ILE A 54 7.43 26.72 -4.47
N SER A 55 7.88 25.98 -5.48
CA SER A 55 7.06 25.01 -6.19
C SER A 55 7.72 23.62 -6.23
N PHE A 56 6.88 22.59 -6.19
CA PHE A 56 7.24 21.19 -6.31
C PHE A 56 6.39 20.57 -7.42
N THR A 57 7.03 19.80 -8.29
CA THR A 57 6.37 19.01 -9.34
C THR A 57 6.64 17.53 -9.09
N PHE A 58 5.58 16.75 -8.98
CA PHE A 58 5.60 15.31 -8.79
C PHE A 58 5.33 14.57 -10.11
N ASP A 59 5.60 13.27 -10.15
CA ASP A 59 5.33 12.39 -11.29
C ASP A 59 3.88 11.89 -11.35
N GLU A 60 3.10 12.14 -10.29
CA GLU A 60 1.67 11.86 -10.19
C GLU A 60 0.92 12.99 -9.48
N THR A 61 -0.41 12.95 -9.55
CA THR A 61 -1.27 13.91 -8.83
C THR A 61 -1.10 13.77 -7.32
N VAL A 62 -1.06 14.89 -6.60
CA VAL A 62 -0.94 14.90 -5.14
C VAL A 62 -2.03 15.75 -4.48
N THR A 63 -2.45 15.34 -3.29
CA THR A 63 -3.41 16.04 -2.45
C THR A 63 -2.69 16.68 -1.26
N LEU A 64 -3.10 17.90 -0.91
CA LEU A 64 -2.54 18.61 0.24
C LEU A 64 -3.25 18.24 1.54
N THR A 65 -2.44 18.14 2.59
CA THR A 65 -2.83 18.04 3.99
C THR A 65 -2.57 19.37 4.71
N ARG A 66 -3.09 19.54 5.92
CA ARG A 66 -2.71 20.69 6.75
C ARG A 66 -1.21 20.59 7.07
N LYS A 67 -0.45 21.66 6.78
CA LYS A 67 1.02 21.73 6.88
C LYS A 67 1.79 20.93 5.81
N SER A 68 1.25 20.79 4.60
CA SER A 68 1.94 20.11 3.50
C SER A 68 3.29 20.69 3.11
N VAL A 69 3.50 21.99 3.29
CA VAL A 69 4.81 22.62 3.11
C VAL A 69 5.10 23.44 4.35
N GLN A 70 6.24 23.19 4.96
CA GLN A 70 6.75 23.90 6.12
C GLN A 70 8.15 24.41 5.80
N VAL A 71 8.40 25.68 6.09
CA VAL A 71 9.66 26.34 5.80
C VAL A 71 10.30 26.72 7.13
N PHE A 72 11.59 26.43 7.27
CA PHE A 72 12.38 26.74 8.45
C PHE A 72 13.60 27.55 8.08
N ASP A 73 13.99 28.50 8.93
CA ASP A 73 15.27 29.19 8.81
C ASP A 73 16.45 28.29 9.28
N ALA A 74 17.68 28.76 9.12
CA ALA A 74 18.88 28.02 9.50
C ALA A 74 18.96 27.65 11.00
N ARG A 75 18.19 28.33 11.86
CA ARG A 75 18.10 28.06 13.30
C ARG A 75 16.97 27.10 13.66
N GLY A 76 16.16 26.71 12.69
CA GLY A 76 14.99 25.85 12.88
C GLY A 76 13.71 26.60 13.27
N ASN A 77 13.69 27.94 13.17
CA ASN A 77 12.46 28.69 13.41
C ASN A 77 11.51 28.57 12.20
N PRO A 78 10.20 28.40 12.42
CA PRO A 78 9.24 28.34 11.33
C PRO A 78 9.13 29.70 10.63
N VAL A 79 9.16 29.66 9.31
CA VAL A 79 8.86 30.77 8.42
C VAL A 79 7.41 30.59 7.95
N PRO A 80 6.57 31.63 7.98
CA PRO A 80 5.21 31.54 7.47
C PRO A 80 5.21 31.05 6.02
N SER A 81 4.41 30.03 5.74
CA SER A 81 4.24 29.50 4.38
C SER A 81 2.81 28.99 4.19
N GLU A 82 2.21 29.30 3.05
CA GLU A 82 0.86 28.84 2.71
C GLU A 82 0.90 28.01 1.44
N ALA A 83 0.58 26.73 1.55
CA ALA A 83 0.62 25.77 0.44
C ALA A 83 -0.71 25.71 -0.30
N THR A 84 -0.63 25.77 -1.62
CA THR A 84 -1.73 25.51 -2.56
C THR A 84 -1.27 24.45 -3.56
N GLY A 85 -2.20 23.67 -4.09
CA GLY A 85 -1.85 22.50 -4.88
C GLY A 85 -2.90 22.24 -5.93
N ARG A 86 -2.43 21.86 -7.12
CA ARG A 86 -3.28 21.46 -8.24
C ARG A 86 -2.57 20.37 -9.03
N ASP A 87 -3.28 19.26 -9.23
CA ASP A 87 -2.78 18.10 -9.96
C ASP A 87 -1.43 17.61 -9.37
N ALA A 88 -0.37 17.57 -10.17
CA ALA A 88 0.97 17.16 -9.73
C ALA A 88 1.84 18.31 -9.20
N VAL A 89 1.30 19.54 -9.06
CA VAL A 89 2.07 20.74 -8.69
C VAL A 89 1.61 21.30 -7.36
N VAL A 90 2.56 21.49 -6.45
CA VAL A 90 2.36 22.13 -5.15
C VAL A 90 3.17 23.42 -5.08
N THR A 91 2.53 24.52 -4.72
CA THR A 91 3.16 25.84 -4.58
C THR A 91 2.95 26.37 -3.17
N ALA A 92 4.01 26.80 -2.50
CA ALA A 92 3.95 27.47 -1.21
C ALA A 92 4.32 28.94 -1.36
N ALA A 93 3.43 29.85 -0.95
CA ALA A 93 3.72 31.27 -0.88
C ALA A 93 4.65 31.57 0.30
N LEU A 94 5.62 32.45 0.07
CA LEU A 94 6.59 32.90 1.06
C LEU A 94 6.42 34.40 1.36
N PRO A 95 6.92 34.88 2.51
CA PRO A 95 7.03 36.31 2.77
C PRO A 95 7.87 36.99 1.67
N PRO A 96 7.53 38.22 1.26
CA PRO A 96 8.17 38.90 0.14
C PRO A 96 9.67 39.20 0.37
N GLN A 97 10.11 39.19 1.63
CA GLN A 97 11.51 39.44 2.02
C GLN A 97 11.95 38.43 3.07
N LEU A 98 12.64 37.39 2.62
CA LEU A 98 13.38 36.49 3.48
C LEU A 98 14.74 37.11 3.86
N PRO A 99 15.12 37.08 5.15
CA PRO A 99 16.48 37.38 5.58
C PRO A 99 17.54 36.56 4.82
N GLN A 100 18.79 37.05 4.83
CA GLN A 100 19.89 36.26 4.28
C GLN A 100 20.15 35.03 5.14
N GLY A 101 20.46 33.91 4.48
CA GLY A 101 20.76 32.65 5.14
C GLY A 101 20.17 31.44 4.41
N THR A 102 20.37 30.27 5.00
CA THR A 102 19.84 29.00 4.48
C THR A 102 18.46 28.70 5.05
N TYR A 103 17.59 28.20 4.19
CA TYR A 103 16.23 27.77 4.49
C TYR A 103 16.09 26.27 4.20
N VAL A 104 15.35 25.58 5.06
CA VAL A 104 14.99 24.17 4.88
C VAL A 104 13.49 24.10 4.64
N VAL A 105 13.11 23.52 3.51
CA VAL A 105 11.71 23.29 3.16
C VAL A 105 11.42 21.81 3.36
N VAL A 106 10.48 21.51 4.24
CA VAL A 106 9.95 20.15 4.44
C VAL A 106 8.58 20.09 3.80
N TRP A 107 8.36 19.06 3.00
CA TRP A 107 7.05 18.82 2.40
C TRP A 107 6.52 17.45 2.80
N ARG A 108 5.19 17.36 2.93
CA ARG A 108 4.42 16.14 3.12
C ARG A 108 3.10 16.23 2.35
N VAL A 109 2.93 15.38 1.35
CA VAL A 109 1.75 15.38 0.48
C VAL A 109 1.24 13.96 0.32
N VAL A 110 -0.01 13.78 -0.07
CA VAL A 110 -0.62 12.47 -0.26
C VAL A 110 -0.69 12.19 -1.76
N SER A 111 -0.06 11.11 -2.23
CA SER A 111 -0.10 10.67 -3.64
C SER A 111 -1.51 10.31 -4.11
N ALA A 112 -1.70 10.11 -5.41
CA ALA A 112 -2.96 9.64 -5.97
C ALA A 112 -3.35 8.26 -5.40
N ASP A 113 -2.35 7.43 -5.05
CA ASP A 113 -2.52 6.14 -4.37
C ASP A 113 -2.69 6.24 -2.83
N SER A 114 -3.06 7.43 -2.31
CA SER A 114 -3.24 7.83 -0.90
C SER A 114 -2.19 7.37 0.09
N HIS A 115 -0.94 7.31 -0.35
CA HIS A 115 0.19 7.20 0.56
C HIS A 115 0.79 8.57 0.84
N PRO A 116 1.01 8.91 2.11
CA PRO A 116 1.76 10.11 2.44
C PRO A 116 3.22 9.97 2.03
N ILE A 117 3.67 10.87 1.17
CA ILE A 117 5.07 11.08 0.83
C ILE A 117 5.62 12.29 1.55
N ALA A 118 6.88 12.23 1.93
CA ALA A 118 7.56 13.35 2.55
C ALA A 118 9.00 13.45 2.05
N GLY A 119 9.52 14.67 2.07
CA GLY A 119 10.88 14.96 1.73
C GLY A 119 11.27 16.36 2.18
N SER A 120 12.50 16.74 1.87
CA SER A 120 13.01 18.07 2.15
C SER A 120 13.96 18.53 1.07
N ILE A 121 14.01 19.85 0.88
CA ILE A 121 15.01 20.54 0.06
C ILE A 121 15.60 21.70 0.85
N ARG A 122 16.74 22.22 0.41
CA ARG A 122 17.37 23.40 0.98
C ARG A 122 17.60 24.45 -0.10
N PHE A 123 17.48 25.72 0.26
CA PHE A 123 17.95 26.83 -0.58
C PHE A 123 18.52 27.94 0.31
N SER A 124 19.29 28.86 -0.24
CA SER A 124 19.83 30.01 0.49
C SER A 124 19.50 31.32 -0.21
N VAL A 125 19.28 32.38 0.57
CA VAL A 125 19.16 33.76 0.07
C VAL A 125 20.42 34.52 0.45
N GLY A 126 21.14 35.05 -0.54
CA GLY A 126 22.46 35.66 -0.34
C GLY A 126 23.50 34.61 0.06
N THR A 127 24.11 34.77 1.23
CA THR A 127 25.18 33.88 1.70
C THR A 127 24.62 32.68 2.47
N PRO A 128 24.99 31.44 2.11
CA PRO A 128 24.61 30.25 2.88
C PRO A 128 25.05 30.34 4.35
N SER A 129 24.22 29.82 5.25
CA SER A 129 24.52 29.78 6.68
C SER A 129 25.56 28.70 6.99
N ALA A 130 26.52 29.01 7.86
CA ALA A 130 27.58 28.06 8.25
C ALA A 130 27.05 26.83 9.01
N THR A 131 25.93 26.98 9.72
CA THR A 131 25.25 25.92 10.46
C THR A 131 23.76 25.95 10.14
N VAL A 132 23.19 24.78 9.87
CA VAL A 132 21.76 24.60 9.60
C VAL A 132 21.23 23.53 10.55
N VAL A 133 20.23 23.89 11.35
CA VAL A 133 19.51 22.92 12.17
C VAL A 133 18.59 22.11 11.26
N ALA A 134 18.79 20.79 11.19
CA ALA A 134 17.92 19.92 10.43
C ALA A 134 16.53 19.83 11.10
N PRO A 135 15.43 20.16 10.40
CA PRO A 135 14.09 19.90 10.90
C PRO A 135 13.87 18.40 11.08
N GLN A 136 13.11 18.01 12.10
CA GLN A 136 12.71 16.62 12.29
C GLN A 136 11.69 16.24 11.22
N VAL A 137 12.13 15.57 10.16
CA VAL A 137 11.22 14.92 9.19
C VAL A 137 10.77 13.60 9.81
N VAL A 138 9.51 13.54 10.24
CA VAL A 138 8.98 12.33 10.87
C VAL A 138 8.84 11.23 9.81
N ALA A 139 9.62 10.16 9.97
CA ALA A 139 9.54 8.99 9.11
C ALA A 139 8.19 8.28 9.29
N ALA A 140 7.74 7.59 8.24
CA ALA A 140 6.56 6.74 8.33
C ALA A 140 6.71 5.72 9.47
N ASP A 141 5.68 5.60 10.32
CA ASP A 141 5.64 4.62 11.40
C ASP A 141 5.23 3.25 10.83
N PRO A 142 6.15 2.27 10.73
CA PRO A 142 5.84 0.99 10.10
C PRO A 142 4.77 0.19 10.86
N ALA A 143 4.56 0.47 12.15
CA ALA A 143 3.50 -0.16 12.92
C ALA A 143 2.13 0.43 12.56
N LEU A 144 2.04 1.75 12.37
CA LEU A 144 0.81 2.42 11.95
C LEU A 144 0.42 2.00 10.53
N THR A 145 1.35 2.02 9.57
CA THR A 145 1.09 1.57 8.20
C THR A 145 0.58 0.13 8.17
N ARG A 146 1.21 -0.78 8.93
CA ARG A 146 0.70 -2.17 9.06
C ARG A 146 -0.69 -2.25 9.68
N ALA A 147 -0.98 -1.43 10.69
CA ALA A 147 -2.30 -1.39 11.32
C ALA A 147 -3.37 -0.91 10.33
N ILE A 148 -3.07 0.08 9.50
CA ILE A 148 -3.95 0.55 8.43
C ILE A 148 -4.24 -0.58 7.44
N SER A 149 -3.22 -1.33 7.00
CA SER A 149 -3.40 -2.48 6.11
C SER A 149 -4.31 -3.55 6.71
N ILE A 150 -4.09 -3.89 7.99
CA ILE A 150 -4.89 -4.89 8.71
C ILE A 150 -6.33 -4.41 8.88
N THR A 151 -6.53 -3.15 9.23
CA THR A 151 -7.84 -2.53 9.39
C THR A 151 -8.59 -2.51 8.06
N ALA A 152 -7.93 -2.16 6.96
CA ALA A 152 -8.52 -2.21 5.62
C ALA A 152 -8.90 -3.65 5.23
N ALA A 153 -8.01 -4.63 5.46
CA ALA A 153 -8.29 -6.05 5.22
C ALA A 153 -9.51 -6.53 6.00
N LEU A 154 -9.57 -6.20 7.29
CA LEU A 154 -10.65 -6.54 8.19
C LEU A 154 -11.97 -5.91 7.73
N ASN A 155 -11.94 -4.64 7.36
CA ASN A 155 -13.11 -3.94 6.83
C ASN A 155 -13.67 -4.66 5.59
N TYR A 156 -12.86 -4.85 4.54
CA TYR A 156 -13.33 -5.51 3.31
C TYR A 156 -13.82 -6.95 3.57
N LEU A 157 -13.07 -7.73 4.34
CA LEU A 157 -13.43 -9.12 4.66
C LEU A 157 -14.79 -9.21 5.37
N CYS A 158 -14.98 -8.39 6.41
CA CYS A 158 -16.18 -8.40 7.24
C CYS A 158 -17.37 -7.78 6.53
N LEU A 159 -17.14 -6.76 5.70
CA LEU A 159 -18.17 -6.11 4.87
C LEU A 159 -18.67 -7.07 3.78
N PHE A 160 -17.77 -7.79 3.11
CA PHE A 160 -18.11 -8.82 2.12
C PHE A 160 -18.84 -10.00 2.76
N LEU A 161 -18.43 -10.41 3.97
CA LEU A 161 -19.15 -11.42 4.74
C LEU A 161 -20.57 -10.97 5.04
N ALA A 162 -20.76 -9.78 5.61
CA ALA A 162 -22.07 -9.27 5.99
C ALA A 162 -22.98 -9.10 4.76
N GLY A 163 -22.51 -8.37 3.74
CA GLY A 163 -23.26 -8.12 2.52
C GLY A 163 -23.61 -9.41 1.77
N GLY A 164 -22.64 -10.30 1.58
CA GLY A 164 -22.86 -11.56 0.88
C GLY A 164 -23.79 -12.51 1.63
N VAL A 165 -23.70 -12.60 2.97
CA VAL A 165 -24.64 -13.42 3.78
C VAL A 165 -26.06 -12.87 3.70
N ILE A 166 -26.24 -11.55 3.72
CA ILE A 166 -27.55 -10.92 3.56
C ILE A 166 -28.12 -11.21 2.17
N LEU A 167 -27.36 -10.94 1.10
CA LEU A 167 -27.81 -11.20 -0.28
C LEU A 167 -28.12 -12.68 -0.52
N PHE A 168 -27.29 -13.59 0.00
CA PHE A 168 -27.55 -15.02 -0.08
C PHE A 168 -28.87 -15.40 0.62
N SER A 169 -29.11 -14.84 1.81
CA SER A 169 -30.34 -15.10 2.56
C SER A 169 -31.59 -14.55 1.85
N LEU A 170 -31.48 -13.38 1.21
CA LEU A 170 -32.59 -12.73 0.51
C LEU A 170 -32.90 -13.36 -0.86
N TRP A 171 -31.89 -13.86 -1.58
CA TRP A 171 -32.04 -14.26 -2.98
C TRP A 171 -31.81 -15.75 -3.24
N VAL A 172 -30.88 -16.40 -2.52
CA VAL A 172 -30.56 -17.82 -2.75
C VAL A 172 -31.48 -18.72 -1.92
N LEU A 173 -31.68 -18.38 -0.64
CA LEU A 173 -32.55 -19.13 0.28
C LEU A 173 -34.04 -18.78 0.14
N ASP A 174 -34.40 -17.93 -0.81
CA ASP A 174 -35.79 -17.54 -1.05
C ASP A 174 -36.68 -18.77 -1.31
N GLY A 175 -37.75 -18.90 -0.51
CA GLY A 175 -38.65 -20.06 -0.54
C GLY A 175 -38.09 -21.37 0.05
N ILE A 176 -36.91 -21.36 0.68
CA ILE A 176 -36.27 -22.56 1.24
C ILE A 176 -36.26 -22.49 2.77
N THR A 177 -36.92 -23.47 3.41
CA THR A 177 -36.94 -23.55 4.88
C THR A 177 -35.64 -24.15 5.41
N VAL A 178 -34.86 -23.34 6.11
CA VAL A 178 -33.66 -23.79 6.85
C VAL A 178 -33.98 -23.90 8.34
N GLY A 179 -33.39 -24.89 9.02
CA GLY A 179 -33.58 -25.07 10.46
C GLY A 179 -32.94 -23.95 11.28
N ASP A 180 -33.41 -23.78 12.52
CA ASP A 180 -33.04 -22.65 13.38
C ASP A 180 -31.53 -22.51 13.57
N LYS A 181 -30.82 -23.61 13.79
CA LYS A 181 -29.34 -23.61 13.90
C LYS A 181 -28.63 -22.98 12.70
N VAL A 182 -29.16 -23.14 11.48
CA VAL A 182 -28.58 -22.53 10.27
C VAL A 182 -28.92 -21.04 10.24
N ARG A 183 -30.18 -20.69 10.54
CA ARG A 183 -30.64 -19.30 10.64
C ARG A 183 -29.82 -18.51 11.67
N ASP A 184 -29.55 -19.11 12.83
CA ASP A 184 -28.75 -18.52 13.90
C ASP A 184 -27.31 -18.30 13.46
N ARG A 185 -26.71 -19.28 12.77
CA ARG A 185 -25.34 -19.14 12.24
C ARG A 185 -25.22 -18.07 11.16
N LEU A 186 -26.19 -17.99 10.25
CA LEU A 186 -26.25 -16.93 9.24
C LEU A 186 -26.47 -15.56 9.90
N THR A 187 -27.33 -15.49 10.91
CA THR A 187 -27.59 -14.28 11.70
C THR A 187 -26.34 -13.83 12.47
N MET A 188 -25.64 -14.76 13.10
CA MET A 188 -24.37 -14.50 13.76
C MET A 188 -23.30 -14.05 12.76
N ALA A 189 -23.18 -14.70 11.61
CA ALA A 189 -22.20 -14.33 10.59
C ALA A 189 -22.45 -12.93 10.03
N ARG A 190 -23.71 -12.55 9.72
CA ARG A 190 -24.03 -11.20 9.24
C ARG A 190 -23.79 -10.13 10.31
N TRP A 191 -24.11 -10.40 11.58
CA TRP A 191 -23.90 -9.45 12.67
C TRP A 191 -22.42 -9.30 13.01
N LEU A 192 -21.70 -10.40 13.12
CA LEU A 192 -20.26 -10.39 13.35
C LEU A 192 -19.53 -9.65 12.22
N GLY A 193 -19.88 -9.93 10.96
CA GLY A 193 -19.37 -9.21 9.81
C GLY A 193 -19.70 -7.71 9.86
N ALA A 194 -20.95 -7.34 10.14
CA ALA A 194 -21.36 -5.94 10.20
C ALA A 194 -20.65 -5.17 11.33
N CYS A 195 -20.61 -5.72 12.54
CA CYS A 195 -19.98 -5.08 13.69
C CYS A 195 -18.47 -4.92 13.49
N LEU A 196 -17.77 -5.94 12.96
CA LEU A 196 -16.33 -5.86 12.71
C LEU A 196 -15.98 -4.94 11.54
N ALA A 197 -16.82 -4.87 10.49
CA ALA A 197 -16.64 -3.90 9.40
C ALA A 197 -16.79 -2.47 9.92
N VAL A 198 -17.86 -2.18 10.67
CA VAL A 198 -18.08 -0.85 11.27
C VAL A 198 -16.94 -0.51 12.25
N PHE A 199 -16.51 -1.45 13.09
CA PHE A 199 -15.37 -1.24 13.99
C PHE A 199 -14.11 -0.88 13.20
N ALA A 200 -13.81 -1.60 12.12
CA ALA A 200 -12.67 -1.29 11.27
C ALA A 200 -12.80 0.10 10.61
N ALA A 201 -13.98 0.45 10.09
CA ALA A 201 -14.24 1.75 9.48
C ALA A 201 -14.13 2.93 10.49
N VAL A 202 -14.56 2.74 11.74
CA VAL A 202 -14.39 3.73 12.81
C VAL A 202 -12.90 4.02 13.08
N ASN A 203 -12.05 2.99 13.05
CA ASN A 203 -10.62 3.14 13.32
C ASN A 203 -9.83 3.60 12.08
N ALA A 204 -10.34 3.38 10.87
CA ALA A 204 -9.64 3.72 9.63
C ALA A 204 -9.38 5.23 9.49
N GLY A 205 -10.37 6.08 9.79
CA GLY A 205 -10.23 7.54 9.72
C GLY A 205 -9.10 8.09 10.59
N PRO A 206 -9.12 7.85 11.91
CA PRO A 206 -8.06 8.30 12.82
C PRO A 206 -6.66 7.78 12.46
N MET A 207 -6.57 6.50 12.03
CA MET A 207 -5.30 5.92 11.59
C MET A 207 -4.75 6.63 10.35
N GLN A 208 -5.60 6.86 9.35
CA GLN A 208 -5.23 7.60 8.14
C GLN A 208 -4.82 9.03 8.46
N GLY A 209 -5.59 9.74 9.30
CA GLY A 209 -5.26 11.12 9.67
C GLY A 209 -3.93 11.23 10.41
N ALA A 210 -3.62 10.29 11.30
CA ALA A 210 -2.33 10.21 11.96
C ALA A 210 -1.17 9.89 10.99
N GLU A 211 -1.42 9.05 9.97
CA GLU A 211 -0.42 8.75 8.94
C GLU A 211 -0.19 9.96 8.04
N ASP A 212 -1.25 10.62 7.58
CA ASP A 212 -1.20 11.81 6.71
C ASP A 212 -0.42 12.96 7.38
N LEU A 213 -0.58 13.13 8.69
CA LEU A 213 0.13 14.15 9.48
C LEU A 213 1.51 13.70 9.99
N GLY A 214 1.86 12.42 9.87
CA GLY A 214 3.11 11.87 10.37
C GLY A 214 3.19 11.85 11.91
N LEU A 215 2.06 11.69 12.60
CA LEU A 215 2.01 11.65 14.07
C LEU A 215 2.30 10.25 14.64
N GLY A 216 2.30 9.21 13.82
CA GLY A 216 2.50 7.82 14.25
C GLY A 216 1.34 7.29 15.11
N MET A 217 1.50 6.08 15.67
CA MET A 217 0.42 5.37 16.38
C MET A 217 -0.15 6.17 17.57
N HIS A 218 0.68 6.94 18.28
CA HIS A 218 0.24 7.71 19.46
C HIS A 218 -0.61 8.93 19.07
N GLY A 219 -0.53 9.39 17.83
CA GLY A 219 -1.26 10.55 17.33
C GLY A 219 -2.68 10.27 16.84
N MET A 220 -3.16 9.01 16.86
CA MET A 220 -4.51 8.67 16.39
C MET A 220 -5.62 9.35 17.19
N GLY A 221 -5.35 9.73 18.44
CA GLY A 221 -6.30 10.45 19.30
C GLY A 221 -6.12 11.97 19.27
N ASP A 222 -5.20 12.50 18.47
CA ASP A 222 -4.98 13.94 18.35
C ASP A 222 -6.14 14.59 17.59
N ASP A 223 -6.62 15.74 18.06
CA ASP A 223 -7.72 16.48 17.42
C ASP A 223 -7.39 16.82 15.95
N SER A 224 -6.12 17.02 15.62
CA SER A 224 -5.68 17.27 14.25
C SER A 224 -5.80 16.05 13.34
N ALA A 225 -5.63 14.83 13.87
CA ALA A 225 -5.83 13.58 13.13
C ALA A 225 -7.31 13.27 12.86
N LEU A 226 -8.21 13.89 13.62
CA LEU A 226 -9.66 13.74 13.50
C LEU A 226 -10.34 14.87 12.71
N ASP A 227 -9.55 15.79 12.17
CA ASP A 227 -10.09 16.94 11.45
C ASP A 227 -10.92 16.50 10.23
N LEU A 228 -12.16 16.96 10.15
CA LEU A 228 -13.10 16.61 9.07
C LEU A 228 -12.61 16.98 7.67
N SER A 229 -11.73 17.99 7.54
CA SER A 229 -11.11 18.31 6.26
C SER A 229 -10.12 17.23 5.79
N LEU A 230 -9.59 16.43 6.72
CA LEU A 230 -8.65 15.35 6.46
C LEU A 230 -9.39 14.00 6.35
N VAL A 231 -10.25 13.68 7.32
CA VAL A 231 -10.91 12.37 7.41
C VAL A 231 -12.36 12.34 6.90
N GLY A 232 -12.85 13.43 6.30
CA GLY A 232 -14.24 13.57 5.86
C GLY A 232 -14.70 12.46 4.92
N GLY A 233 -13.83 12.00 4.02
CA GLY A 233 -14.10 10.83 3.17
C GLY A 233 -14.36 9.56 4.00
N SER A 234 -13.49 9.26 4.96
CA SER A 234 -13.63 8.12 5.88
C SER A 234 -14.94 8.19 6.69
N VAL A 235 -15.36 9.40 7.09
CA VAL A 235 -16.64 9.62 7.78
C VAL A 235 -17.84 9.30 6.88
N VAL A 236 -17.80 9.71 5.60
CA VAL A 236 -18.85 9.36 4.62
C VAL A 236 -18.92 7.86 4.39
N VAL A 237 -17.77 7.19 4.25
CA VAL A 237 -17.67 5.73 4.11
C VAL A 237 -18.28 5.03 5.31
N LEU A 238 -17.92 5.45 6.53
CA LEU A 238 -18.46 4.93 7.78
C LEU A 238 -19.98 5.10 7.85
N ALA A 239 -20.49 6.30 7.58
CA ALA A 239 -21.92 6.59 7.60
C ALA A 239 -22.69 5.71 6.60
N ALA A 240 -22.17 5.55 5.39
CA ALA A 240 -22.76 4.69 4.37
C ALA A 240 -22.77 3.21 4.76
N GLN A 241 -21.70 2.71 5.38
CA GLN A 241 -21.66 1.34 5.89
C GLN A 241 -22.67 1.14 7.03
N VAL A 242 -22.71 2.04 8.02
CA VAL A 242 -23.63 1.95 9.15
C VAL A 242 -25.09 1.98 8.67
N VAL A 243 -25.45 2.98 7.86
CA VAL A 243 -26.82 3.14 7.36
C VAL A 243 -27.18 1.99 6.42
N GLY A 244 -26.32 1.66 5.47
CA GLY A 244 -26.57 0.60 4.50
C GLY A 244 -26.75 -0.78 5.15
N LEU A 245 -25.87 -1.14 6.09
CA LEU A 245 -25.98 -2.38 6.85
C LEU A 245 -27.20 -2.38 7.78
N ALA A 246 -27.51 -1.26 8.44
CA ALA A 246 -28.71 -1.15 9.28
C ALA A 246 -29.99 -1.36 8.46
N VAL A 247 -30.12 -0.68 7.31
CA VAL A 247 -31.23 -0.86 6.38
C VAL A 247 -31.33 -2.33 5.94
N ALA A 248 -30.21 -2.93 5.55
CA ALA A 248 -30.15 -4.32 5.09
C ALA A 248 -30.55 -5.34 6.18
N ILE A 249 -30.18 -5.08 7.43
CA ILE A 249 -30.40 -5.96 8.58
C ILE A 249 -31.81 -5.82 9.16
N PHE A 250 -32.31 -4.60 9.29
CA PHE A 250 -33.56 -4.31 10.01
C PHE A 250 -34.78 -4.23 9.11
N LEU A 251 -34.62 -4.05 7.79
CA LEU A 251 -35.72 -4.04 6.83
C LEU A 251 -35.70 -5.23 5.84
N PRO A 252 -35.41 -6.48 6.27
CA PRO A 252 -35.23 -7.61 5.35
C PRO A 252 -36.52 -8.01 4.63
N ARG A 253 -37.69 -7.64 5.19
CA ARG A 253 -39.00 -7.82 4.52
C ARG A 253 -39.09 -7.09 3.19
N TRP A 254 -38.36 -5.99 3.02
CA TRP A 254 -38.39 -5.16 1.83
C TRP A 254 -37.13 -5.47 1.02
N ARG A 255 -37.15 -6.62 0.34
CA ARG A 255 -35.98 -7.23 -0.31
C ARG A 255 -35.16 -6.26 -1.15
N THR A 256 -35.83 -5.41 -1.95
CA THR A 256 -35.18 -4.39 -2.77
C THR A 256 -34.46 -3.34 -1.92
N VAL A 257 -35.11 -2.81 -0.88
CA VAL A 257 -34.53 -1.82 0.03
C VAL A 257 -33.32 -2.41 0.79
N ALA A 258 -33.44 -3.64 1.27
CA ALA A 258 -32.34 -4.32 1.94
C ALA A 258 -31.14 -4.56 0.98
N THR A 259 -31.42 -4.90 -0.29
CA THR A 259 -30.39 -5.05 -1.33
C THR A 259 -29.69 -3.72 -1.63
N ILE A 260 -30.44 -2.62 -1.74
CA ILE A 260 -29.86 -1.27 -1.90
C ILE A 260 -28.99 -0.93 -0.69
N GLY A 261 -29.43 -1.23 0.54
CA GLY A 261 -28.62 -1.05 1.74
C GLY A 261 -27.27 -1.78 1.68
N VAL A 262 -27.27 -3.04 1.23
CA VAL A 262 -26.01 -3.79 1.01
C VAL A 262 -25.15 -3.13 -0.05
N ILE A 263 -25.73 -2.71 -1.18
CA ILE A 263 -24.98 -2.06 -2.27
C ILE A 263 -24.32 -0.79 -1.76
N VAL A 264 -25.06 0.08 -1.07
CA VAL A 264 -24.54 1.32 -0.48
C VAL A 264 -23.38 1.04 0.46
N ALA A 265 -23.52 0.05 1.36
CA ALA A 265 -22.48 -0.29 2.31
C ALA A 265 -21.23 -0.87 1.63
N VAL A 266 -21.39 -1.82 0.70
CA VAL A 266 -20.28 -2.52 0.03
C VAL A 266 -19.52 -1.61 -0.93
N VAL A 267 -20.22 -0.69 -1.60
CA VAL A 267 -19.65 0.21 -2.60
C VAL A 267 -19.00 1.44 -1.98
N SER A 268 -19.37 1.83 -0.75
CA SER A 268 -18.89 3.08 -0.14
C SER A 268 -17.37 3.29 -0.16
N PRO A 269 -16.49 2.27 0.00
CA PRO A 269 -15.05 2.48 -0.10
C PRO A 269 -14.59 3.01 -1.47
N ALA A 270 -15.31 2.70 -2.56
CA ALA A 270 -14.99 3.17 -3.90
C ALA A 270 -15.27 4.67 -4.11
N TRP A 271 -16.00 5.34 -3.19
CA TRP A 271 -16.27 6.77 -3.31
C TRP A 271 -15.07 7.64 -2.94
N VAL A 272 -14.18 7.12 -2.10
CA VAL A 272 -13.01 7.81 -1.53
C VAL A 272 -11.69 7.22 -2.04
N GLY A 273 -11.72 6.07 -2.72
CA GLY A 273 -10.54 5.38 -3.24
C GLY A 273 -9.88 6.03 -4.48
N HIS A 274 -8.60 5.69 -4.68
CA HIS A 274 -7.64 6.17 -5.70
C HIS A 274 -8.04 6.01 -7.17
N SER A 275 -9.09 5.25 -7.47
CA SER A 275 -9.46 4.95 -8.85
C SER A 275 -10.10 6.14 -9.58
N ARG A 276 -10.30 7.26 -8.89
CA ARG A 276 -10.81 8.52 -9.44
C ARG A 276 -9.71 9.44 -9.97
N SER A 277 -8.50 9.35 -9.45
CA SER A 277 -7.41 10.30 -9.74
C SER A 277 -6.64 10.00 -11.02
N ASP A 278 -6.58 8.74 -11.47
CA ASP A 278 -5.77 8.34 -12.63
C ASP A 278 -6.61 7.76 -13.78
N GLY A 279 -7.03 8.62 -14.72
CA GLY A 279 -7.61 8.28 -16.05
C GLY A 279 -9.16 8.39 -16.15
N PRO A 280 -9.82 7.82 -17.19
CA PRO A 280 -11.24 8.08 -17.42
C PRO A 280 -12.11 7.46 -16.31
N GLU A 281 -12.68 8.33 -15.46
CA GLU A 281 -13.58 7.96 -14.35
C GLU A 281 -14.72 7.04 -14.79
N ALA A 282 -15.19 7.23 -16.02
CA ALA A 282 -16.27 6.45 -16.63
C ALA A 282 -15.97 4.94 -16.75
N LEU A 283 -14.69 4.53 -16.67
CA LEU A 283 -14.29 3.13 -16.71
C LEU A 283 -13.85 2.59 -15.33
N THR A 284 -13.13 3.38 -14.53
CA THR A 284 -12.60 2.93 -13.23
C THR A 284 -13.69 2.72 -12.21
N LEU A 285 -14.54 3.73 -12.00
CA LEU A 285 -15.55 3.67 -10.94
C LEU A 285 -16.53 2.50 -11.15
N PRO A 286 -17.09 2.25 -12.35
CA PRO A 286 -17.94 1.09 -12.56
C PRO A 286 -17.22 -0.25 -12.39
N ALA A 287 -15.94 -0.34 -12.77
CA ALA A 287 -15.14 -1.55 -12.60
C ALA A 287 -14.93 -1.86 -11.11
N ASP A 288 -14.62 -0.85 -10.30
CA ASP A 288 -14.44 -1.01 -8.85
C ASP A 288 -15.74 -1.38 -8.15
N VAL A 289 -16.84 -0.68 -8.47
CA VAL A 289 -18.18 -0.98 -7.96
C VAL A 289 -18.53 -2.44 -8.26
N LEU A 290 -18.35 -2.87 -9.51
CA LEU A 290 -18.63 -4.24 -9.92
C LEU A 290 -17.70 -5.25 -9.23
N HIS A 291 -16.41 -4.92 -9.05
CA HIS A 291 -15.45 -5.78 -8.37
C HIS A 291 -15.83 -5.99 -6.90
N LEU A 292 -16.18 -4.93 -6.17
CA LEU A 292 -16.57 -4.98 -4.76
C LEU A 292 -17.87 -5.78 -4.57
N LEU A 293 -18.89 -5.52 -5.40
CA LEU A 293 -20.16 -6.25 -5.35
C LEU A 293 -19.97 -7.73 -5.68
N ALA A 294 -19.20 -8.06 -6.72
CA ALA A 294 -18.91 -9.43 -7.09
C ALA A 294 -18.10 -10.15 -5.98
N GLY A 295 -17.13 -9.47 -5.37
CA GLY A 295 -16.38 -9.96 -4.21
C GLY A 295 -17.28 -10.29 -3.01
N ALA A 296 -18.19 -9.38 -2.66
CA ALA A 296 -19.15 -9.60 -1.57
C ALA A 296 -20.09 -10.79 -1.83
N VAL A 297 -20.70 -10.83 -3.01
CA VAL A 297 -21.59 -11.93 -3.43
C VAL A 297 -20.87 -13.27 -3.42
N TRP A 298 -19.64 -13.30 -3.93
CA TRP A 298 -18.88 -14.54 -4.03
C TRP A 298 -18.39 -15.04 -2.67
N PHE A 299 -17.70 -14.18 -1.89
CA PHE A 299 -17.13 -14.57 -0.61
C PHE A 299 -18.21 -14.88 0.43
N GLY A 300 -19.13 -13.94 0.69
CA GLY A 300 -20.18 -14.16 1.69
C GLY A 300 -21.14 -15.28 1.26
N GLY A 301 -21.39 -15.42 -0.04
CA GLY A 301 -22.19 -16.53 -0.57
C GLY A 301 -21.53 -17.90 -0.42
N LEU A 302 -20.20 -18.02 -0.58
CA LEU A 302 -19.47 -19.27 -0.29
C LEU A 302 -19.53 -19.64 1.19
N VAL A 303 -19.36 -18.66 2.09
CA VAL A 303 -19.51 -18.89 3.53
C VAL A 303 -20.95 -19.33 3.86
N SER A 304 -21.96 -18.65 3.30
CA SER A 304 -23.36 -19.05 3.47
C SER A 304 -23.65 -20.45 2.92
N LEU A 305 -23.10 -20.79 1.76
CA LEU A 305 -23.21 -22.14 1.19
C LEU A 305 -22.57 -23.17 2.12
N ALA A 306 -21.40 -22.88 2.68
CA ALA A 306 -20.70 -23.75 3.62
C ALA A 306 -21.52 -23.99 4.90
N LEU A 307 -22.16 -22.94 5.43
CA LEU A 307 -23.00 -23.01 6.64
C LEU A 307 -24.33 -23.76 6.41
N THR A 308 -24.88 -23.69 5.19
CA THR A 308 -26.20 -24.25 4.85
C THR A 308 -26.13 -25.68 4.31
N LEU A 309 -25.10 -26.02 3.53
CA LEU A 309 -25.03 -27.28 2.80
C LEU A 309 -24.91 -28.49 3.73
N GLY A 310 -24.20 -28.37 4.85
CA GLY A 310 -24.03 -29.46 5.81
C GLY A 310 -25.36 -29.93 6.41
N PRO A 311 -26.16 -29.02 7.01
CA PRO A 311 -27.49 -29.33 7.53
C PRO A 311 -28.53 -29.71 6.47
N LEU A 312 -28.44 -29.16 5.25
CA LEU A 312 -29.35 -29.51 4.15
C LEU A 312 -29.06 -30.88 3.51
N ARG A 313 -28.00 -31.60 3.90
CA ARG A 313 -27.65 -32.92 3.31
C ARG A 313 -28.77 -33.96 3.39
N ALA A 314 -29.62 -33.89 4.42
CA ALA A 314 -30.76 -34.79 4.56
C ALA A 314 -31.92 -34.43 3.61
N ARG A 315 -31.98 -33.18 3.15
CA ARG A 315 -32.99 -32.61 2.24
C ARG A 315 -32.35 -32.41 0.87
N GLN A 316 -32.12 -33.51 0.15
CA GLN A 316 -31.31 -33.53 -1.09
C GLN A 316 -31.82 -32.56 -2.17
N HIS A 317 -33.14 -32.42 -2.32
CA HIS A 317 -33.75 -31.48 -3.26
C HIS A 317 -33.38 -30.02 -2.94
N ASP A 318 -33.52 -29.60 -1.68
CA ASP A 318 -33.21 -28.24 -1.25
C ASP A 318 -31.71 -27.96 -1.34
N ALA A 319 -30.87 -28.95 -0.98
CA ALA A 319 -29.42 -28.84 -1.15
C ALA A 319 -29.04 -28.65 -2.63
N ALA A 320 -29.66 -29.40 -3.55
CA ALA A 320 -29.41 -29.26 -4.98
C ALA A 320 -29.88 -27.89 -5.51
N LEU A 321 -31.04 -27.41 -5.05
CA LEU A 321 -31.58 -26.10 -5.44
C LEU A 321 -30.68 -24.94 -4.99
N VAL A 322 -30.25 -24.94 -3.73
CA VAL A 322 -29.32 -23.93 -3.18
C VAL A 322 -28.00 -23.93 -3.94
N VAL A 323 -27.42 -25.11 -4.16
CA VAL A 323 -26.15 -25.26 -4.89
C VAL A 323 -26.29 -24.78 -6.34
N SER A 324 -27.38 -25.13 -7.04
CA SER A 324 -27.61 -24.70 -8.42
C SER A 324 -27.73 -23.18 -8.54
N ARG A 325 -28.59 -22.57 -7.70
CA ARG A 325 -28.79 -21.11 -7.67
C ARG A 325 -27.47 -20.39 -7.42
N PHE A 326 -26.74 -20.80 -6.39
CA PHE A 326 -25.47 -20.16 -6.07
C PHE A 326 -24.39 -20.44 -7.11
N SER A 327 -24.35 -21.60 -7.74
CA SER A 327 -23.35 -21.91 -8.77
C SER A 327 -23.44 -20.97 -9.97
N THR A 328 -24.65 -20.59 -10.40
CA THR A 328 -24.84 -19.62 -11.49
C THR A 328 -24.44 -18.21 -11.07
N ILE A 329 -24.86 -17.78 -9.87
CA ILE A 329 -24.50 -16.47 -9.32
C ILE A 329 -22.98 -16.37 -9.12
N GLY A 330 -22.36 -17.41 -8.56
CA GLY A 330 -20.92 -17.48 -8.32
C GLY A 330 -20.10 -17.49 -9.62
N ALA A 331 -20.59 -18.15 -10.68
CA ALA A 331 -19.94 -18.09 -12.00
C ALA A 331 -20.00 -16.69 -12.60
N ALA A 332 -21.14 -15.99 -12.49
CA ALA A 332 -21.26 -14.60 -12.93
C ALA A 332 -20.35 -13.66 -12.12
N ALA A 333 -20.30 -13.83 -10.79
CA ALA A 333 -19.42 -13.06 -9.92
C ALA A 333 -17.93 -13.29 -10.25
N LEU A 334 -17.52 -14.54 -10.51
CA LEU A 334 -16.15 -14.85 -10.94
C LEU A 334 -15.82 -14.21 -12.30
N GLY A 335 -16.75 -14.25 -13.26
CA GLY A 335 -16.60 -13.57 -14.54
C GLY A 335 -16.41 -12.06 -14.38
N ALA A 336 -17.25 -11.43 -13.55
CA ALA A 336 -17.15 -10.01 -13.22
C ALA A 336 -15.81 -9.65 -12.54
N LEU A 337 -15.38 -10.44 -11.55
CA LEU A 337 -14.08 -10.27 -10.88
C LEU A 337 -12.90 -10.43 -11.84
N THR A 338 -12.99 -11.37 -12.78
CA THR A 338 -11.96 -11.59 -13.79
C THR A 338 -11.88 -10.39 -14.74
N LEU A 339 -13.02 -9.95 -15.28
CA LEU A 339 -13.09 -8.81 -16.19
C LEU A 339 -12.56 -7.52 -15.53
N THR A 340 -13.09 -7.20 -14.35
CA THR A 340 -12.69 -6.00 -13.60
C THR A 340 -11.24 -6.08 -13.11
N GLY A 341 -10.77 -7.26 -12.71
CA GLY A 341 -9.37 -7.50 -12.34
C GLY A 341 -8.41 -7.33 -13.52
N VAL A 342 -8.80 -7.74 -14.73
CA VAL A 342 -8.03 -7.49 -15.97
C VAL A 342 -7.99 -6.00 -16.30
N ILE A 343 -9.12 -5.30 -16.22
CA ILE A 343 -9.19 -3.84 -16.44
C ILE A 343 -8.27 -3.11 -15.45
N ALA A 344 -8.36 -3.44 -14.15
CA ALA A 344 -7.51 -2.85 -13.12
C ALA A 344 -6.02 -3.17 -13.36
N SER A 345 -5.68 -4.42 -13.66
CA SER A 345 -4.28 -4.84 -13.89
C SER A 345 -3.68 -4.14 -15.11
N TRP A 346 -4.43 -4.03 -16.20
CA TRP A 346 -3.98 -3.35 -17.42
C TRP A 346 -3.66 -1.87 -17.16
N ARG A 347 -4.53 -1.19 -16.41
CA ARG A 347 -4.36 0.24 -16.08
C ARG A 347 -3.24 0.48 -15.09
N ILE A 348 -3.17 -0.34 -14.05
CA ILE A 348 -2.28 -0.10 -12.92
C ILE A 348 -0.84 -0.53 -13.24
N VAL A 349 -0.65 -1.65 -13.93
CA VAL A 349 0.70 -2.19 -14.17
C VAL A 349 1.36 -1.54 -15.40
N GLY A 350 0.59 -1.19 -16.43
CA GLY A 350 1.04 -0.44 -17.61
C GLY A 350 2.03 -1.15 -18.54
N SER A 351 2.81 -2.16 -18.08
CA SER A 351 3.80 -2.87 -18.89
C SER A 351 4.10 -4.30 -18.40
N TRP A 352 4.54 -5.17 -19.31
CA TRP A 352 4.98 -6.53 -18.97
C TRP A 352 6.21 -6.55 -18.06
N SER A 353 7.11 -5.58 -18.22
CA SER A 353 8.31 -5.44 -17.38
C SER A 353 7.90 -5.17 -15.92
N ALA A 354 7.00 -4.20 -15.71
CA ALA A 354 6.49 -3.87 -14.38
C ALA A 354 5.81 -5.08 -13.72
N LEU A 355 5.08 -5.90 -14.47
CA LEU A 355 4.41 -7.09 -13.95
C LEU A 355 5.37 -8.12 -13.33
N VAL A 356 6.56 -8.29 -13.90
CA VAL A 356 7.48 -9.37 -13.51
C VAL A 356 8.60 -8.85 -12.59
N HIS A 357 9.00 -7.59 -12.74
CA HIS A 357 10.17 -7.03 -12.06
C HIS A 357 9.85 -6.14 -10.86
N THR A 358 8.61 -5.72 -10.65
CA THR A 358 8.22 -4.91 -9.46
C THR A 358 7.68 -5.77 -8.33
N GLY A 359 7.75 -5.26 -7.09
CA GLY A 359 7.11 -5.91 -5.93
C GLY A 359 5.60 -6.00 -6.09
N TYR A 360 4.97 -4.94 -6.60
CA TYR A 360 3.54 -4.91 -6.93
C TYR A 360 3.16 -6.02 -7.93
N GLY A 361 3.85 -6.09 -9.07
CA GLY A 361 3.58 -7.07 -10.12
C GLY A 361 3.73 -8.52 -9.65
N ARG A 362 4.77 -8.81 -8.85
CA ARG A 362 4.99 -10.16 -8.30
C ARG A 362 3.89 -10.59 -7.33
N LEU A 363 3.42 -9.70 -6.46
CA LEU A 363 2.28 -9.98 -5.58
C LEU A 363 0.96 -10.10 -6.35
N LEU A 364 0.78 -9.33 -7.42
CA LEU A 364 -0.36 -9.48 -8.33
C LEU A 364 -0.35 -10.85 -9.00
N LEU A 365 0.81 -11.33 -9.46
CA LEU A 365 0.95 -12.69 -10.01
C LEU A 365 0.62 -13.77 -8.97
N VAL A 366 1.00 -13.59 -7.70
CA VAL A 366 0.59 -14.49 -6.60
C VAL A 366 -0.94 -14.48 -6.44
N LYS A 367 -1.57 -13.29 -6.43
CA LYS A 367 -3.03 -13.15 -6.36
C LYS A 367 -3.72 -13.86 -7.53
N ILE A 368 -3.23 -13.67 -8.75
CA ILE A 368 -3.73 -14.32 -9.97
C ILE A 368 -3.59 -15.85 -9.85
N GLY A 369 -2.43 -16.35 -9.38
CA GLY A 369 -2.20 -17.78 -9.19
C GLY A 369 -3.18 -18.40 -8.19
N ILE A 370 -3.42 -17.75 -7.04
CA ILE A 370 -4.38 -18.22 -6.04
C ILE A 370 -5.80 -18.22 -6.62
N VAL A 371 -6.21 -17.13 -7.29
CA VAL A 371 -7.53 -17.03 -7.93
C VAL A 371 -7.71 -18.10 -9.01
N ALA A 372 -6.69 -18.40 -9.80
CA ALA A 372 -6.72 -19.46 -10.81
C ALA A 372 -6.92 -20.84 -10.17
N VAL A 373 -6.27 -21.13 -9.03
CA VAL A 373 -6.50 -22.35 -8.26
C VAL A 373 -7.94 -22.42 -7.75
N VAL A 374 -8.46 -21.34 -7.16
CA VAL A 374 -9.85 -21.28 -6.70
C VAL A 374 -10.83 -21.47 -7.85
N ALA A 375 -10.59 -20.82 -9.00
CA ALA A 375 -11.41 -20.96 -10.20
C ALA A 375 -11.38 -22.39 -10.77
N ALA A 376 -10.23 -23.06 -10.76
CA ALA A 376 -10.11 -24.46 -11.18
C ALA A 376 -10.90 -25.40 -10.26
N VAL A 377 -10.82 -25.20 -8.94
CA VAL A 377 -11.62 -25.97 -7.96
C VAL A 377 -13.11 -25.70 -8.14
N ALA A 378 -13.50 -24.43 -8.32
CA ALA A 378 -14.90 -24.04 -8.56
C ALA A 378 -15.45 -24.61 -9.87
N GLY A 379 -14.64 -24.60 -10.94
CA GLY A 379 -14.98 -25.22 -12.22
C GLY A 379 -15.12 -26.73 -12.12
N PHE A 380 -14.19 -27.41 -11.42
CA PHE A 380 -14.30 -28.84 -11.13
C PHE A 380 -15.57 -29.14 -10.34
N ASN A 381 -15.88 -28.34 -9.31
CA ASN A 381 -17.10 -28.48 -8.52
C ASN A 381 -18.34 -28.32 -9.42
N ARG A 382 -18.40 -27.27 -10.24
CA ARG A 382 -19.53 -26.97 -11.13
C ARG A 382 -19.77 -28.03 -12.20
N TRP A 383 -18.72 -28.56 -12.84
CA TRP A 383 -18.89 -29.48 -13.97
C TRP A 383 -18.86 -30.96 -13.59
N ARG A 384 -18.23 -31.32 -12.45
CA ARG A 384 -18.11 -32.74 -12.04
C ARG A 384 -18.95 -33.07 -10.82
N LEU A 385 -18.98 -32.21 -9.80
CA LEU A 385 -19.63 -32.55 -8.53
C LEU A 385 -21.10 -32.11 -8.47
N VAL A 386 -21.44 -30.92 -8.98
CA VAL A 386 -22.82 -30.39 -8.96
C VAL A 386 -23.79 -31.27 -9.78
N PRO A 387 -23.47 -31.74 -11.01
CA PRO A 387 -24.32 -32.69 -11.72
C PRO A 387 -24.50 -34.01 -10.94
N GLY A 388 -23.45 -34.44 -10.21
CA GLY A 388 -23.50 -35.60 -9.34
C GLY A 388 -24.40 -35.42 -8.11
N VAL A 389 -24.52 -34.21 -7.57
CA VAL A 389 -25.46 -33.88 -6.48
C VAL A 389 -26.91 -33.84 -7.00
N ALA A 390 -27.14 -33.26 -8.17
CA ALA A 390 -28.44 -33.29 -8.82
C ALA A 390 -28.89 -34.72 -9.17
N ALA A 391 -27.96 -35.56 -9.67
CA ALA A 391 -28.22 -36.97 -9.92
C ALA A 391 -28.36 -37.80 -8.63
N ALA A 392 -27.67 -37.44 -7.54
CA ALA A 392 -27.80 -38.10 -6.24
C ALA A 392 -29.13 -37.80 -5.54
N ALA A 393 -29.81 -36.71 -5.89
CA ALA A 393 -31.19 -36.47 -5.46
C ALA A 393 -32.17 -37.51 -6.03
N ALA A 394 -31.78 -38.22 -7.10
CA ALA A 394 -32.53 -39.34 -7.68
C ALA A 394 -32.06 -40.73 -7.17
N ASP A 395 -30.90 -40.83 -6.51
CA ASP A 395 -30.32 -42.10 -6.03
C ASP A 395 -29.56 -41.94 -4.68
N PRO A 396 -30.13 -42.44 -3.56
CA PRO A 396 -29.56 -42.32 -2.20
C PRO A 396 -28.15 -42.92 -2.02
N GLY A 397 -27.73 -43.85 -2.88
CA GLY A 397 -26.42 -44.51 -2.81
C GLY A 397 -25.21 -43.58 -3.05
N ARG A 398 -25.45 -42.37 -3.61
CA ARG A 398 -24.41 -41.40 -4.00
C ARG A 398 -24.10 -40.33 -2.93
N ARG A 399 -24.45 -40.58 -1.66
CA ARG A 399 -24.25 -39.70 -0.48
C ARG A 399 -22.83 -39.12 -0.31
N THR A 400 -21.81 -39.77 -0.87
CA THR A 400 -20.41 -39.32 -0.85
C THR A 400 -20.14 -38.05 -1.66
N ALA A 401 -20.95 -37.72 -2.67
CA ALA A 401 -20.78 -36.52 -3.49
C ALA A 401 -21.05 -35.22 -2.69
N ALA A 402 -22.12 -35.17 -1.91
CA ALA A 402 -22.48 -34.00 -1.09
C ALA A 402 -21.48 -33.69 0.04
N LEU A 403 -20.76 -34.71 0.53
CA LEU A 403 -19.67 -34.52 1.51
C LEU A 403 -18.43 -33.89 0.87
N ARG A 404 -18.12 -34.24 -0.39
CA ARG A 404 -16.97 -33.68 -1.13
C ARG A 404 -17.19 -32.21 -1.47
N VAL A 405 -18.40 -31.84 -1.92
CA VAL A 405 -18.76 -30.45 -2.21
C VAL A 405 -18.60 -29.56 -0.99
N HIS A 406 -19.12 -29.97 0.17
CA HIS A 406 -19.01 -29.15 1.38
C HIS A 406 -17.56 -28.92 1.84
N THR A 407 -16.68 -29.93 1.78
CA THR A 407 -15.27 -29.72 2.13
C THR A 407 -14.56 -28.83 1.11
N ALA A 408 -14.87 -28.98 -0.18
CA ALA A 408 -14.31 -28.12 -1.22
C ALA A 408 -14.72 -26.64 -1.03
N VAL A 409 -16.00 -26.37 -0.72
CA VAL A 409 -16.50 -25.00 -0.46
C VAL A 409 -15.80 -24.35 0.73
N TRP A 410 -15.52 -25.10 1.80
CA TRP A 410 -14.74 -24.55 2.93
C TRP A 410 -13.29 -24.25 2.54
N CYS A 411 -12.66 -25.08 1.71
CA CYS A 411 -11.32 -24.80 1.18
C CYS A 411 -11.31 -23.57 0.27
N GLU A 412 -12.32 -23.41 -0.59
CA GLU A 412 -12.50 -22.22 -1.44
C GLU A 412 -12.66 -20.94 -0.60
N ALA A 413 -13.53 -20.98 0.43
CA ALA A 413 -13.72 -19.85 1.33
C ALA A 413 -12.43 -19.48 2.09
N ALA A 414 -11.66 -20.47 2.56
CA ALA A 414 -10.38 -20.22 3.23
C ALA A 414 -9.33 -19.62 2.27
N LEU A 415 -9.26 -20.08 1.02
CA LEU A 415 -8.37 -19.49 0.01
C LEU A 415 -8.77 -18.04 -0.31
N LEU A 416 -10.07 -17.70 -0.29
CA LEU A 416 -10.49 -16.31 -0.47
C LEU A 416 -10.09 -15.38 0.66
N VAL A 417 -10.07 -15.88 1.90
CA VAL A 417 -9.49 -15.11 3.02
C VAL A 417 -8.02 -14.78 2.73
N VAL A 418 -7.26 -15.74 2.18
CA VAL A 418 -5.87 -15.50 1.76
C VAL A 418 -5.79 -14.49 0.62
N VAL A 419 -6.65 -14.58 -0.40
CA VAL A 419 -6.72 -13.60 -1.51
C VAL A 419 -7.00 -12.19 -1.01
N LEU A 420 -7.96 -12.03 -0.09
CA LEU A 420 -8.28 -10.74 0.52
C LEU A 420 -7.12 -10.21 1.36
N GLY A 421 -6.44 -11.09 2.12
CA GLY A 421 -5.22 -10.75 2.84
C GLY A 421 -4.12 -10.23 1.90
N VAL A 422 -3.80 -10.97 0.83
CA VAL A 422 -2.82 -10.54 -0.20
C VAL A 422 -3.23 -9.22 -0.85
N THR A 423 -4.53 -9.02 -1.11
CA THR A 423 -5.06 -7.77 -1.69
C THR A 423 -4.81 -6.59 -0.76
N ALA A 424 -4.99 -6.76 0.55
CA ALA A 424 -4.72 -5.70 1.52
C ALA A 424 -3.24 -5.33 1.63
N PHE A 425 -2.32 -6.24 1.32
CA PHE A 425 -0.89 -5.90 1.20
C PHE A 425 -0.57 -5.20 -0.13
N LEU A 426 -1.19 -5.67 -1.23
CA LEU A 426 -1.06 -5.04 -2.55
C LEU A 426 -1.51 -3.58 -2.56
N THR A 427 -2.54 -3.22 -1.79
CA THR A 427 -3.02 -1.83 -1.71
C THR A 427 -2.01 -0.89 -1.03
N ASN A 428 -1.02 -1.39 -0.27
CA ASN A 428 0.02 -0.52 0.31
C ASN A 428 1.31 -0.46 -0.54
N LEU A 429 1.32 -1.12 -1.69
CA LEU A 429 2.43 -1.04 -2.61
C LEU A 429 2.02 -0.14 -3.76
N SER A 430 2.81 0.90 -4.01
CA SER A 430 2.58 1.69 -5.22
C SER A 430 2.95 0.87 -6.46
N PRO A 431 2.15 0.96 -7.54
CA PRO A 431 2.44 0.30 -8.81
C PRO A 431 3.65 0.89 -9.54
N ASN A 432 3.99 2.15 -9.26
CA ASN A 432 5.05 2.90 -9.93
C ASN A 432 6.40 2.79 -9.21
N GLN A 433 6.80 1.57 -8.85
CA GLN A 433 8.16 1.27 -8.40
C GLN A 433 9.16 1.39 -9.55
N GLN A 434 9.35 2.61 -10.09
CA GLN A 434 10.54 2.93 -10.84
C GLN A 434 11.59 3.38 -9.83
N PRO A 435 12.79 2.78 -9.78
CA PRO A 435 13.88 3.37 -9.04
C PRO A 435 14.05 4.80 -9.56
N THR A 436 14.06 5.77 -8.63
CA THR A 436 14.30 7.19 -8.91
C THR A 436 15.38 7.29 -9.99
N PRO A 437 15.14 8.01 -11.11
CA PRO A 437 16.07 8.02 -12.23
C PRO A 437 17.48 8.30 -11.72
N ARG A 438 18.37 7.33 -11.89
CA ARG A 438 19.80 7.53 -11.64
C ARG A 438 20.23 8.70 -12.53
N PRO A 439 20.89 9.75 -12.00
CA PRO A 439 21.53 10.73 -12.84
C PRO A 439 22.49 9.97 -13.79
N PRO A 440 22.28 10.03 -15.11
CA PRO A 440 22.99 9.20 -16.08
C PRO A 440 24.51 9.46 -16.12
N ASP A 441 24.96 10.58 -15.53
CA ASP A 441 26.37 11.02 -15.56
C ASP A 441 27.11 10.91 -14.22
N ALA A 442 26.49 10.39 -13.15
CA ALA A 442 27.18 10.30 -11.87
C ALA A 442 28.31 9.25 -11.90
N ALA A 443 29.55 9.68 -11.67
CA ALA A 443 30.70 8.84 -11.40
C ALA A 443 30.53 8.12 -10.05
N ARG A 444 30.73 6.80 -9.98
CA ARG A 444 30.42 6.01 -8.78
C ARG A 444 31.48 4.97 -8.44
N GLY A 445 31.58 4.69 -7.15
CA GLY A 445 32.28 3.53 -6.62
C GLY A 445 31.61 2.97 -5.37
N ARG A 446 32.04 1.78 -4.98
CA ARG A 446 31.61 1.12 -3.74
C ARG A 446 32.80 0.47 -3.05
N ALA A 447 32.84 0.55 -1.74
CA ALA A 447 33.81 -0.16 -0.92
C ALA A 447 33.13 -0.78 0.31
N VAL A 448 33.74 -1.85 0.81
CA VAL A 448 33.33 -2.48 2.07
C VAL A 448 34.06 -1.76 3.20
N LEU A 449 33.32 -1.41 4.26
CA LEU A 449 33.83 -0.64 5.40
C LEU A 449 34.16 -1.55 6.59
N THR A 450 33.26 -2.49 6.86
CA THR A 450 33.43 -3.66 7.74
C THR A 450 32.65 -4.83 7.13
N GLY A 451 32.86 -6.07 7.58
CA GLY A 451 32.22 -7.27 6.99
C GLY A 451 30.68 -7.22 6.87
N THR A 452 30.01 -6.30 7.58
CA THR A 452 28.56 -6.09 7.57
C THR A 452 28.11 -4.69 7.12
N THR A 453 29.04 -3.77 6.84
CA THR A 453 28.73 -2.36 6.52
C THR A 453 29.54 -1.92 5.31
N GLY A 454 28.87 -1.37 4.29
CA GLY A 454 29.47 -0.84 3.07
C GLY A 454 29.30 0.66 2.94
N VAL A 455 30.16 1.28 2.12
CA VAL A 455 30.01 2.66 1.69
C VAL A 455 29.98 2.75 0.18
N THR A 456 29.07 3.57 -0.32
CA THR A 456 29.03 3.99 -1.72
C THR A 456 29.28 5.49 -1.80
N ALA A 457 30.12 5.89 -2.76
CA ALA A 457 30.34 7.29 -3.08
C ALA A 457 29.92 7.55 -4.52
N ALA A 458 29.28 8.69 -4.76
CA ALA A 458 28.88 9.16 -6.08
C ALA A 458 29.20 10.64 -6.25
N VAL A 459 29.73 11.02 -7.40
CA VAL A 459 30.02 12.41 -7.78
C VAL A 459 29.17 12.74 -9.01
N SER A 460 28.39 13.82 -8.93
CA SER A 460 27.52 14.27 -10.03
C SER A 460 27.76 15.75 -10.31
N PRO A 461 27.91 16.20 -11.56
CA PRO A 461 27.80 15.45 -12.83
C PRO A 461 29.01 14.56 -13.18
N GLY A 462 30.02 14.44 -12.32
CA GLY A 462 31.18 13.57 -12.57
C GLY A 462 32.14 14.13 -13.62
N THR A 463 32.20 15.46 -13.77
CA THR A 463 33.07 16.16 -14.72
C THR A 463 34.01 17.12 -13.98
N VAL A 464 35.07 17.59 -14.64
CA VAL A 464 35.86 18.73 -14.12
C VAL A 464 34.95 19.91 -13.78
N GLY A 465 35.20 20.55 -12.63
CA GLY A 465 34.43 21.70 -12.12
C GLY A 465 33.57 21.36 -10.91
N ARG A 466 32.45 22.07 -10.75
CA ARG A 466 31.58 21.94 -9.57
C ARG A 466 30.77 20.63 -9.64
N ASN A 467 30.85 19.86 -8.58
CA ASN A 467 30.15 18.60 -8.41
C ASN A 467 29.53 18.51 -7.01
N THR A 468 28.53 17.65 -6.88
CA THR A 468 28.01 17.21 -5.59
C THR A 468 28.49 15.79 -5.33
N LEU A 469 29.27 15.62 -4.27
CA LEU A 469 29.64 14.34 -3.70
C LEU A 469 28.50 13.84 -2.81
N THR A 470 28.09 12.59 -3.00
CA THR A 470 27.14 11.87 -2.14
C THR A 470 27.82 10.62 -1.59
N VAL A 471 27.85 10.49 -0.26
CA VAL A 471 28.37 9.33 0.46
C VAL A 471 27.21 8.66 1.19
N GLN A 472 27.00 7.36 0.95
CA GLN A 472 26.03 6.57 1.68
C GLN A 472 26.70 5.44 2.45
N VAL A 473 26.36 5.33 3.72
CA VAL A 473 26.73 4.24 4.62
C VAL A 473 25.54 3.29 4.70
N GLN A 474 25.76 2.02 4.36
CA GLN A 474 24.71 1.00 4.28
C GLN A 474 25.14 -0.28 4.98
N ASP A 475 24.20 -1.05 5.51
CA ASP A 475 24.46 -2.41 5.99
C ASP A 475 24.57 -3.42 4.83
N ALA A 476 24.83 -4.68 5.16
CA ALA A 476 24.91 -5.77 4.19
C ALA A 476 23.60 -6.01 3.40
N ALA A 477 22.46 -5.57 3.92
CA ALA A 477 21.16 -5.62 3.26
C ALA A 477 20.86 -4.37 2.40
N GLY A 478 21.78 -3.39 2.36
CA GLY A 478 21.63 -2.14 1.62
C GLY A 478 20.80 -1.08 2.34
N LYS A 479 20.46 -1.29 3.62
CA LYS A 479 19.72 -0.31 4.41
C LYS A 479 20.66 0.80 4.88
N PRO A 480 20.28 2.07 4.80
CA PRO A 480 21.12 3.15 5.29
C PRO A 480 21.36 3.06 6.80
N VAL A 481 22.61 3.26 7.23
CA VAL A 481 23.03 3.22 8.64
C VAL A 481 23.53 4.60 9.04
N ALA A 482 22.89 5.21 10.04
CA ALA A 482 23.40 6.42 10.66
C ALA A 482 24.53 6.08 11.64
N GLY A 483 25.69 6.72 11.48
CA GLY A 483 26.80 6.61 12.43
C GLY A 483 26.55 7.38 13.73
N TYR A 484 27.43 7.20 14.71
CA TYR A 484 27.50 7.98 15.95
C TYR A 484 27.78 9.46 15.70
N ALA A 485 28.48 9.78 14.60
CA ALA A 485 28.74 11.13 14.12
C ALA A 485 28.75 11.15 12.58
N ALA A 486 28.76 12.35 11.99
CA ALA A 486 29.00 12.50 10.55
C ALA A 486 30.38 11.90 10.18
N PRO A 487 30.49 11.22 9.03
CA PRO A 487 31.74 10.63 8.61
C PRO A 487 32.74 11.73 8.22
N ALA A 488 34.01 11.51 8.49
CA ALA A 488 35.08 12.32 7.91
C ALA A 488 35.36 11.80 6.50
N VAL A 489 35.32 12.68 5.51
CA VAL A 489 35.47 12.33 4.10
C VAL A 489 36.61 13.13 3.52
N ALA A 490 37.56 12.48 2.86
CA ALA A 490 38.67 13.13 2.18
C ALA A 490 38.71 12.73 0.70
N LEU A 491 39.10 13.66 -0.17
CA LEU A 491 39.14 13.45 -1.62
C LEU A 491 40.54 13.73 -2.15
N ARG A 492 41.08 12.78 -2.92
CA ARG A 492 42.39 12.90 -3.56
C ARG A 492 42.45 12.20 -4.91
N SER A 493 43.23 12.71 -5.83
CA SER A 493 43.65 12.07 -7.08
C SER A 493 45.14 11.72 -7.01
N ALA A 494 45.76 11.38 -8.16
CA ALA A 494 47.20 11.16 -8.23
C ALA A 494 48.01 12.46 -8.04
N ASP A 495 47.48 13.58 -8.53
CA ASP A 495 48.19 14.86 -8.63
C ASP A 495 47.61 15.95 -7.72
N VAL A 496 46.39 15.78 -7.18
CA VAL A 496 45.68 16.76 -6.35
C VAL A 496 45.09 16.14 -5.09
N ASP A 497 45.38 16.72 -3.92
CA ASP A 497 44.76 16.37 -2.64
C ASP A 497 43.86 17.52 -2.17
N LEU A 498 42.55 17.28 -2.06
CA LEU A 498 41.57 18.24 -1.55
C LEU A 498 41.43 18.19 -0.03
N GLY A 499 42.08 17.22 0.64
CA GLY A 499 41.98 17.03 2.07
C GLY A 499 40.57 16.65 2.52
N GLU A 500 40.25 16.96 3.78
CA GLU A 500 38.94 16.70 4.35
C GLU A 500 37.88 17.65 3.77
N VAL A 501 36.81 17.06 3.25
CA VAL A 501 35.64 17.75 2.73
C VAL A 501 34.51 17.66 3.76
N PRO A 502 33.96 18.80 4.22
CA PRO A 502 32.87 18.80 5.17
C PRO A 502 31.60 18.26 4.49
N VAL A 503 31.10 17.14 5.01
CA VAL A 503 29.86 16.51 4.52
C VAL A 503 28.68 16.82 5.43
N HIS A 504 27.52 17.03 4.82
CA HIS A 504 26.28 17.34 5.51
C HIS A 504 25.28 16.18 5.39
N PRO A 505 24.64 15.75 6.48
CA PRO A 505 23.62 14.71 6.40
C PRO A 505 22.40 15.21 5.62
N THR A 506 21.90 14.40 4.68
CA THR A 506 20.67 14.69 3.91
C THR A 506 19.57 13.66 4.16
N ALA A 507 19.94 12.43 4.51
CA ALA A 507 19.03 11.39 4.97
C ALA A 507 19.77 10.45 5.94
N ALA A 508 19.05 9.53 6.57
CA ALA A 508 19.69 8.50 7.40
C ALA A 508 20.79 7.80 6.60
N GLY A 509 22.02 7.78 7.14
CA GLY A 509 23.19 7.18 6.48
C GLY A 509 23.62 7.82 5.15
N THR A 510 23.06 8.97 4.75
CA THR A 510 23.40 9.67 3.50
C THR A 510 23.94 11.06 3.79
N TYR A 511 25.09 11.37 3.21
CA TYR A 511 25.83 12.61 3.42
C TYR A 511 26.23 13.22 2.08
N THR A 512 26.17 14.54 1.96
CA THR A 512 26.51 15.26 0.72
C THR A 512 27.49 16.39 0.97
N ALA A 513 28.36 16.66 0.01
CA ALA A 513 29.20 17.85 -0.02
C ALA A 513 29.28 18.43 -1.44
N ASP A 514 29.34 19.76 -1.52
CA ASP A 514 29.72 20.44 -2.76
C ASP A 514 31.25 20.43 -2.87
N VAL A 515 31.76 19.91 -3.98
CA VAL A 515 33.20 19.79 -4.26
C VAL A 515 33.51 20.39 -5.63
N VAL A 516 34.69 20.97 -5.77
CA VAL A 516 35.20 21.44 -7.06
C VAL A 516 36.39 20.56 -7.42
N LEU A 517 36.24 19.79 -8.50
CA LEU A 517 37.25 18.84 -8.96
C LEU A 517 38.06 19.51 -10.08
N PRO A 518 39.34 19.83 -9.87
CA PRO A 518 40.12 20.62 -10.82
C PRO A 518 40.61 19.82 -12.04
N GLU A 519 40.56 18.48 -11.99
CA GLU A 519 41.10 17.62 -13.03
C GLU A 519 40.28 16.35 -13.25
N PRO A 520 40.30 15.81 -14.49
CA PRO A 520 39.69 14.52 -14.80
C PRO A 520 40.59 13.38 -14.30
N GLY A 521 40.03 12.18 -14.17
CA GLY A 521 40.76 10.99 -13.74
C GLY A 521 40.11 10.25 -12.58
N THR A 522 40.85 9.32 -11.99
CA THR A 522 40.38 8.52 -10.85
C THR A 522 40.59 9.30 -9.56
N TRP A 523 39.50 9.56 -8.85
CA TRP A 523 39.50 10.19 -7.54
C TRP A 523 39.22 9.14 -6.47
N THR A 524 40.04 9.12 -5.43
CA THR A 524 39.83 8.32 -4.22
C THR A 524 39.05 9.14 -3.19
N VAL A 525 37.86 8.66 -2.84
CA VAL A 525 37.03 9.16 -1.74
C VAL A 525 37.31 8.29 -0.51
N GLN A 526 38.12 8.79 0.42
CA GLN A 526 38.38 8.13 1.70
C GLN A 526 37.27 8.50 2.68
N VAL A 527 36.64 7.49 3.29
CA VAL A 527 35.51 7.68 4.20
C VAL A 527 35.82 7.00 5.54
N SER A 528 35.87 7.81 6.60
CA SER A 528 35.97 7.36 7.99
C SER A 528 34.59 7.46 8.64
N VAL A 529 34.02 6.33 9.03
CA VAL A 529 32.69 6.29 9.64
C VAL A 529 32.81 5.95 11.11
N ARG A 530 32.36 6.87 11.97
CA ARG A 530 32.28 6.61 13.40
C ARG A 530 31.02 5.83 13.73
N LEU A 531 31.12 4.50 13.82
CA LEU A 531 29.98 3.61 14.09
C LEU A 531 29.56 3.62 15.56
N THR A 532 30.53 3.76 16.48
CA THR A 532 30.29 3.88 17.93
C THR A 532 31.19 4.95 18.54
N ARG A 533 31.10 5.20 19.85
CA ARG A 533 32.03 6.11 20.56
C ARG A 533 33.50 5.71 20.36
N PHE A 534 33.79 4.42 20.19
CA PHE A 534 35.16 3.86 20.14
C PHE A 534 35.56 3.28 18.77
N GLU A 535 34.59 3.05 17.87
CA GLU A 535 34.84 2.41 16.58
C GLU A 535 34.73 3.43 15.43
N ASN A 536 35.82 3.60 14.68
CA ASN A 536 35.94 4.53 13.55
C ASN A 536 36.66 3.90 12.34
N PRO A 537 36.08 2.88 11.69
CA PRO A 537 36.63 2.25 10.49
C PRO A 537 36.76 3.23 9.32
N VAL A 538 37.78 2.99 8.49
CA VAL A 538 38.12 3.80 7.33
C VAL A 538 38.12 2.91 6.08
N THR A 539 37.52 3.38 5.00
CA THR A 539 37.60 2.73 3.68
C THR A 539 37.86 3.77 2.59
N SER A 540 38.11 3.31 1.37
CA SER A 540 38.33 4.18 0.21
C SER A 540 37.52 3.69 -0.98
N VAL A 541 36.87 4.63 -1.66
CA VAL A 541 36.03 4.39 -2.83
C VAL A 541 36.61 5.14 -4.02
N GLU A 542 36.81 4.48 -5.14
CA GLU A 542 37.26 5.14 -6.38
C GLU A 542 36.07 5.62 -7.22
N VAL A 543 36.14 6.85 -7.72
CA VAL A 543 35.15 7.45 -8.62
C VAL A 543 35.86 8.03 -9.84
N GLN A 544 35.29 7.81 -11.03
CA GLN A 544 35.91 8.23 -12.30
C GLN A 544 35.33 9.55 -12.82
N VAL A 545 36.13 10.61 -12.82
CA VAL A 545 35.74 11.96 -13.25
C VAL A 545 36.21 12.19 -14.69
N ARG A 546 35.34 12.76 -15.53
CA ARG A 546 35.60 13.00 -16.96
C ARG A 546 36.07 14.41 -17.28
#